data_AF-A0A954TZ56-F1
#
_entry.id   AF-A0A954TZ56-F1
#
_cell.length_a   1.000
_cell.length_b   1.000
_cell.length_c   1.000
_cell.angle_alpha   90.00
_cell.angle_beta   90.00
_cell.angle_gamma   90.00
#
_symmetry.space_group_name_H-M   'P 1'
#
loop_
_entity.id
_entity.type
_entity.pdbx_description
1 polymer ?
#
loop_
_entity_poly.entity_id
_entity_poly.type
_entity_poly.pdbx_seq_one_letter_code
_entity_poly.pdbx_strand_id
1 'polypeptide(L)'
;ARFSGVSTGACIGHVGPEALAGGPIGKLQDGDKIRIIIDRNTLDGTVDLVGDGTREFTPQEGAALLAERSTREDIRPDADLPDDTRLWAAMQRVGGGAWGGCVYDVEKIIEALDRVQSSGA
;
A
#
# COMPACT_ATOMS: atom_id res chain seq x y z
N ALA A 1 -1.71 -2.93 -6.94
CA ALA A 1 -1.73 -3.42 -8.34
C ALA A 1 -3.12 -3.94 -8.72
N ARG A 2 -3.44 -3.94 -10.02
CA ARG A 2 -4.66 -4.54 -10.59
C ARG A 2 -4.26 -5.72 -11.47
N PHE A 3 -5.15 -6.69 -11.59
CA PHE A 3 -5.01 -7.80 -12.52
C PHE A 3 -5.99 -7.61 -13.68
N SER A 4 -5.66 -8.14 -14.85
CA SER A 4 -6.57 -8.14 -15.99
C SER A 4 -7.83 -8.96 -15.66
N GLY A 5 -8.96 -8.64 -16.28
CA GLY A 5 -10.20 -9.40 -16.10
C GLY A 5 -10.16 -10.85 -16.60
N VAL A 6 -9.07 -11.28 -17.25
CA VAL A 6 -8.86 -12.63 -17.81
C VAL A 6 -7.92 -13.47 -16.94
N SER A 7 -7.49 -12.96 -15.78
CA SER A 7 -6.58 -13.70 -14.90
C SER A 7 -7.21 -15.00 -14.39
N THR A 8 -6.50 -16.11 -14.57
CA THR A 8 -6.91 -17.45 -14.11
C THR A 8 -6.20 -17.79 -12.80
N GLY A 9 -6.96 -18.11 -11.75
CA GLY A 9 -6.42 -18.48 -10.43
C GLY A 9 -6.77 -17.47 -9.32
N ALA A 10 -6.25 -17.70 -8.12
CA ALA A 10 -6.43 -16.78 -7.00
C ALA A 10 -5.47 -15.59 -7.14
N CYS A 11 -6.03 -14.40 -7.34
CA CYS A 11 -5.27 -13.15 -7.45
C CYS A 11 -5.74 -12.16 -6.39
N ILE A 12 -4.84 -11.74 -5.50
CA ILE A 12 -5.14 -10.74 -4.46
C ILE A 12 -4.59 -9.39 -4.91
N GLY A 13 -5.47 -8.55 -5.44
CA GLY A 13 -5.16 -7.19 -5.89
C GLY A 13 -5.58 -6.13 -4.87
N HIS A 14 -5.32 -4.87 -5.19
CA HIS A 14 -5.81 -3.72 -4.41
C HIS A 14 -5.38 -3.71 -2.92
N VAL A 15 -4.28 -4.41 -2.59
CA VAL A 15 -3.70 -4.40 -1.23
C VAL A 15 -3.27 -2.97 -0.87
N GLY A 16 -3.83 -2.48 0.24
CA GLY A 16 -3.64 -1.12 0.73
C GLY A 16 -3.39 -1.09 2.25
N PRO A 17 -2.62 -0.12 2.78
CA PRO A 17 -1.85 0.89 2.04
C PRO A 17 -0.78 0.25 1.14
N GLU A 18 -0.49 0.88 0.01
CA GLU A 18 0.50 0.34 -0.94
C GLU A 18 1.94 0.57 -0.47
N ALA A 19 2.89 -0.12 -1.09
CA ALA A 19 4.31 -0.05 -0.74
C ALA A 19 4.86 1.39 -0.73
N LEU A 20 4.56 2.19 -1.77
CA LEU A 20 4.99 3.59 -1.88
C LEU A 20 4.30 4.52 -0.86
N ALA A 21 3.23 4.08 -0.21
CA ALA A 21 2.58 4.78 0.89
C ALA A 21 3.08 4.29 2.26
N GLY A 22 4.14 3.48 2.30
CA GLY A 22 4.69 2.91 3.54
C GLY A 22 3.88 1.74 4.09
N GLY A 23 2.99 1.15 3.28
CA GLY A 23 2.18 0.02 3.69
C GLY A 23 2.98 -1.26 3.94
N PRO A 24 2.42 -2.23 4.69
CA PRO A 24 3.13 -3.45 5.10
C PRO A 24 3.71 -4.27 3.93
N ILE A 25 3.04 -4.26 2.77
CA ILE A 25 3.50 -4.96 1.56
C ILE A 25 4.88 -4.49 1.08
N GLY A 26 5.26 -3.23 1.35
CA GLY A 26 6.58 -2.69 1.03
C GLY A 26 7.70 -3.10 1.99
N LYS A 27 7.36 -3.83 3.06
CA LYS A 27 8.29 -4.28 4.10
C LYS A 27 8.56 -5.78 4.05
N LEU A 28 7.93 -6.48 3.11
CA LEU A 28 8.18 -7.89 2.85
C LEU A 28 9.55 -8.08 2.23
N GLN A 29 10.19 -9.18 2.58
CA GLN A 29 11.52 -9.57 2.15
C GLN A 29 11.46 -10.92 1.45
N ASP A 30 12.44 -11.19 0.59
CA ASP A 30 12.55 -12.48 -0.07
C ASP A 30 12.77 -13.59 0.98
N GLY A 31 12.05 -14.69 0.85
CA GLY A 31 12.04 -15.78 1.83
C GLY A 31 10.95 -15.66 2.90
N ASP A 32 10.25 -14.52 3.00
CA ASP A 32 9.06 -14.40 3.84
C ASP A 32 7.98 -15.41 3.42
N LYS A 33 7.33 -16.01 4.42
CA LYS A 33 6.23 -16.96 4.21
C LYS A 33 4.90 -16.27 4.43
N ILE A 34 4.08 -16.22 3.39
CA ILE A 34 2.74 -15.64 3.42
C ILE A 34 1.68 -16.73 3.47
N ARG A 35 0.73 -16.59 4.39
CA ARG A 35 -0.47 -17.42 4.48
C ARG A 35 -1.67 -16.64 3.96
N ILE A 36 -2.43 -17.24 3.06
CA ILE A 36 -3.66 -16.68 2.51
C ILE A 36 -4.81 -17.61 2.90
N ILE A 37 -5.81 -17.07 3.58
CA ILE A 37 -7.04 -17.77 3.94
C ILE A 37 -8.21 -17.04 3.30
N ILE A 38 -9.11 -17.79 2.64
CA ILE A 38 -10.32 -17.26 2.02
C ILE A 38 -11.48 -18.18 2.39
N ASP A 39 -12.40 -17.69 3.22
CA ASP A 39 -13.67 -18.35 3.50
C ASP A 39 -14.72 -17.88 2.48
N ARG A 40 -15.18 -18.80 1.64
CA ARG A 40 -16.14 -18.51 0.57
C ARG A 40 -17.60 -18.48 1.05
N ASN A 41 -17.87 -18.92 2.27
CA ASN A 41 -19.20 -18.91 2.86
C ASN A 41 -19.45 -17.62 3.64
N THR A 42 -18.48 -17.19 4.44
CA THR A 42 -18.60 -15.94 5.23
C THR A 42 -18.11 -14.71 4.46
N LEU A 43 -17.40 -14.92 3.34
CA LEU A 43 -16.75 -13.87 2.55
C LEU A 43 -15.64 -13.12 3.30
N ASP A 44 -15.03 -13.78 4.28
CA ASP A 44 -13.88 -13.28 5.02
C ASP A 44 -12.57 -13.88 4.49
N GLY A 45 -11.47 -13.18 4.71
CA GLY A 45 -10.15 -13.70 4.40
C GLY A 45 -9.03 -12.94 5.10
N THR A 46 -7.87 -13.58 5.19
CA THR A 46 -6.66 -12.98 5.75
C THR A 46 -5.45 -13.23 4.86
N VAL A 47 -4.51 -12.30 4.90
CA VAL A 47 -3.20 -12.40 4.27
C VAL A 47 -2.16 -12.05 5.32
N ASP A 48 -1.48 -13.08 5.82
CA ASP A 48 -0.66 -12.99 7.02
C ASP A 48 0.80 -13.32 6.70
N LEU A 49 1.74 -12.53 7.25
CA LEU A 49 3.13 -12.95 7.35
C LEU A 49 3.26 -13.98 8.48
N VAL A 50 3.78 -15.17 8.19
CA VAL A 50 3.87 -16.29 9.14
C VAL A 50 5.26 -16.94 9.19
N GLY A 51 6.25 -16.35 8.54
CA GLY A 51 7.64 -16.78 8.61
C GLY A 51 8.58 -15.83 7.85
N ASP A 52 9.87 -15.90 8.15
CA ASP A 52 10.92 -15.03 7.59
C ASP A 52 12.05 -15.84 6.90
N GLY A 53 11.75 -17.08 6.53
CA GLY A 53 12.71 -18.02 5.94
C GLY A 53 13.61 -18.72 6.95
N THR A 54 13.70 -18.24 8.19
CA THR A 54 14.48 -18.88 9.27
C THR A 54 13.59 -19.58 10.29
N ARG A 55 12.42 -18.99 10.56
CA ARG A 55 11.45 -19.52 11.51
C ARG A 55 10.03 -19.25 11.04
N GLU A 56 9.09 -20.00 11.61
CA GLU A 56 7.66 -19.73 11.52
C GLU A 56 7.18 -19.02 12.79
N PHE A 57 6.13 -18.22 12.65
CA PHE A 57 5.52 -17.46 13.73
C PHE A 57 4.03 -17.23 13.49
N THR A 58 3.34 -16.74 14.52
CA THR A 58 1.92 -16.40 14.46
C THR A 58 1.68 -15.14 13.63
N PRO A 59 0.47 -14.94 13.06
CA PRO A 59 0.11 -13.72 12.36
C PRO A 59 0.33 -12.45 13.18
N GLN A 60 0.10 -12.51 14.50
CA GLN A 60 0.28 -11.39 15.41
C GLN A 60 1.75 -11.00 15.52
N GLU A 61 2.65 -11.98 15.63
CA GLU A 61 4.10 -11.75 15.61
C GLU A 61 4.55 -11.22 14.25
N GLY A 62 3.98 -11.73 13.15
CA GLY A 62 4.25 -11.22 11.81
C GLY A 62 3.83 -9.76 11.61
N ALA A 63 2.66 -9.38 12.14
CA ALA A 63 2.20 -8.00 12.12
C ALA A 63 3.11 -7.07 12.94
N ALA A 64 3.56 -7.51 14.11
CA ALA A 64 4.52 -6.76 14.93
C ALA A 64 5.87 -6.60 14.21
N LEU A 65 6.38 -7.68 13.59
CA LEU A 65 7.60 -7.65 12.80
C LEU A 65 7.49 -6.66 11.63
N LEU A 66 6.36 -6.67 10.90
CA LEU A 66 6.12 -5.69 9.82
C LEU A 66 5.98 -4.26 10.34
N ALA A 67 5.49 -4.04 11.56
CA ALA A 67 5.45 -2.71 12.14
C ALA A 67 6.87 -2.16 12.37
N GLU A 68 7.79 -3.03 12.83
CA GLU A 68 9.18 -2.68 13.13
C GLU A 68 10.07 -2.59 11.89
N ARG A 69 9.82 -3.40 10.86
CA ARG A 69 10.62 -3.37 9.62
C ARG A 69 10.56 -2.02 8.94
N SER A 70 11.70 -1.60 8.39
CA SER A 70 11.75 -0.50 7.42
C SER A 70 11.21 -0.95 6.07
N THR A 71 10.65 -0.01 5.32
CA THR A 71 10.35 -0.21 3.90
C THR A 71 11.65 -0.48 3.16
N ARG A 72 11.61 -1.38 2.18
CA ARG A 72 12.80 -1.65 1.35
C ARG A 72 13.25 -0.38 0.61
N GLU A 73 14.57 -0.19 0.51
CA GLU A 73 15.17 1.01 -0.09
C GLU A 73 14.96 1.10 -1.60
N ASP A 74 14.69 -0.03 -2.26
CA ASP A 74 14.43 -0.09 -3.70
C ASP A 74 13.00 0.35 -4.06
N ILE A 75 12.12 0.50 -3.07
CA ILE A 75 10.76 1.01 -3.28
C ILE A 75 10.81 2.53 -3.36
N ARG A 76 10.82 3.02 -4.59
CA ARG A 76 10.78 4.45 -4.90
C ARG A 76 9.99 4.70 -6.18
N PRO A 77 9.43 5.91 -6.36
CA PRO A 77 8.91 6.31 -7.66
C PRO A 77 9.99 6.20 -8.73
N ASP A 78 9.58 5.97 -9.96
CA ASP A 78 10.47 6.03 -11.12
C ASP A 78 11.13 7.42 -11.21
N ALA A 79 12.42 7.47 -11.57
CA ALA A 79 13.16 8.72 -11.68
C ALA A 79 12.67 9.59 -12.85
N ASP A 80 12.17 8.95 -13.91
CA ASP A 80 11.71 9.60 -15.13
C ASP A 80 10.19 9.80 -15.14
N LEU A 81 9.54 9.76 -13.96
CA LEU A 81 8.09 9.94 -13.85
C LEU A 81 7.70 11.35 -14.32
N PRO A 82 6.81 11.49 -15.33
CA PRO A 82 6.41 12.81 -15.82
C PRO A 82 5.79 13.68 -14.72
N ASP A 83 6.04 14.98 -14.76
CA ASP A 83 5.56 15.92 -13.74
C ASP A 83 4.05 15.89 -13.55
N ASP A 84 3.28 15.75 -14.63
CA ASP A 84 1.82 15.61 -14.58
C ASP A 84 1.39 14.37 -13.79
N THR A 85 2.13 13.26 -13.92
CA THR A 85 1.88 12.01 -13.18
C THR A 85 2.26 12.17 -11.70
N ARG A 86 3.35 12.88 -11.42
CA ARG A 86 3.78 13.20 -10.04
C ARG A 86 2.74 14.09 -9.34
N LEU A 87 2.27 15.13 -10.02
CA LEU A 87 1.21 16.02 -9.52
C LEU A 87 -0.08 15.25 -9.27
N TRP A 88 -0.52 14.45 -10.25
CA TRP A 88 -1.67 13.58 -10.12
C TRP A 88 -1.59 12.68 -8.88
N ALA A 89 -0.47 11.97 -8.70
CA ALA A 89 -0.26 11.09 -7.55
C ALA A 89 -0.27 11.85 -6.22
N ALA A 90 0.28 13.06 -6.18
CA ALA A 90 0.25 13.92 -4.99
C ALA A 90 -1.18 14.32 -4.62
N MET A 91 -1.99 14.75 -5.60
CA MET A 91 -3.40 15.09 -5.38
C MET A 91 -4.21 13.89 -4.88
N GLN A 92 -3.98 12.70 -5.44
CA GLN A 92 -4.65 11.47 -5.03
C GLN A 92 -4.31 11.07 -3.60
N ARG A 93 -3.08 11.31 -3.13
CA ARG A 93 -2.69 11.06 -1.73
C ARG A 93 -3.50 11.90 -0.74
N VAL A 94 -3.80 13.16 -1.08
CA VAL A 94 -4.65 14.02 -0.25
C VAL A 94 -6.08 13.47 -0.16
N GLY A 95 -6.57 12.87 -1.25
CA GLY A 95 -7.89 12.23 -1.33
C GLY A 95 -8.00 10.83 -0.72
N GLY A 96 -6.98 10.34 -0.01
CA GLY A 96 -7.00 9.00 0.59
C GLY A 96 -6.36 7.90 -0.26
N GLY A 97 -5.59 8.27 -1.29
CA GLY A 97 -4.73 7.37 -2.04
C GLY A 97 -5.47 6.31 -2.86
N ALA A 98 -4.74 5.27 -3.26
CA ALA A 98 -5.28 4.22 -4.12
C ALA A 98 -6.39 3.39 -3.45
N TRP A 99 -6.37 3.28 -2.11
CA TRP A 99 -7.39 2.56 -1.32
C TRP A 99 -8.65 3.39 -1.05
N GLY A 100 -8.56 4.73 -1.15
CA GLY A 100 -9.70 5.64 -1.08
C GLY A 100 -10.51 5.74 -2.38
N GLY A 101 -10.30 4.83 -3.33
CA GLY A 101 -11.03 4.81 -4.61
C GLY A 101 -10.39 5.61 -5.73
N CYS A 102 -9.19 6.16 -5.53
CA CYS A 102 -8.49 6.97 -6.53
C CYS A 102 -9.30 8.20 -6.97
N VAL A 103 -9.92 8.92 -6.03
CA VAL A 103 -10.71 10.14 -6.29
C VAL A 103 -10.04 11.35 -5.62
N TYR A 104 -10.12 12.51 -6.27
CA TYR A 104 -9.66 13.76 -5.66
C TYR A 104 -10.62 14.22 -4.56
N ASP A 105 -10.06 14.61 -3.43
CA ASP A 105 -10.77 15.38 -2.41
C ASP A 105 -10.45 16.86 -2.62
N VAL A 106 -11.29 17.53 -3.40
CA VAL A 106 -11.06 18.92 -3.86
C VAL A 106 -10.89 19.88 -2.68
N GLU A 107 -11.74 19.76 -1.66
CA GLU A 107 -11.71 20.64 -0.49
C GLU A 107 -10.41 20.47 0.30
N LYS A 108 -9.97 19.23 0.55
CA LYS A 108 -8.69 18.99 1.24
C LYS A 108 -7.49 19.45 0.44
N ILE A 109 -7.55 19.36 -0.89
CA ILE A 109 -6.47 19.85 -1.77
C ILE A 109 -6.38 21.37 -1.67
N ILE A 110 -7.52 22.08 -1.77
CA ILE A 110 -7.56 23.54 -1.61
C ILE A 110 -7.04 23.95 -0.23
N GLU A 111 -7.52 23.29 0.83
CA GLU A 111 -7.07 23.56 2.21
C GLU A 111 -5.55 23.37 2.37
N ALA A 112 -4.99 22.31 1.77
CA ALA A 112 -3.56 22.05 1.82
C ALA A 112 -2.75 23.14 1.12
N LEU A 113 -3.23 23.68 -0.01
CA LEU A 113 -2.58 24.76 -0.75
C LEU A 113 -2.65 26.09 0.02
N ASP A 114 -3.80 26.41 0.60
CA ASP A 114 -4.01 27.65 1.37
C ASP A 114 -3.11 27.70 2.63
N ARG A 115 -2.90 26.55 3.29
CA ARG A 115 -1.95 26.45 4.43
C ARG A 115 -0.52 26.81 4.04
N VAL A 116 -0.08 26.45 2.83
CA VAL A 116 1.27 26.80 2.35
C VAL A 116 1.39 28.30 2.08
N GLN A 117 0.36 28.91 1.48
CA GLN A 117 0.36 30.36 1.25
C GLN A 117 0.34 31.17 2.56
N SER A 118 -0.35 30.65 3.58
CA SER A 118 -0.48 31.30 4.89
C SER A 118 0.75 31.15 5.81
N SER A 119 1.61 30.17 5.55
CA SER A 119 2.84 29.91 6.33
C SER A 119 4.10 30.52 5.70
N GLY A 120 3.99 31.06 4.48
CA GLY A 120 5.02 31.81 3.78
C GLY A 120 4.94 33.33 3.95
N ALA A 121 4.02 33.83 4.78
CA ALA A 121 3.87 35.24 5.18
C ALA A 121 4.28 35.41 6.66
#